data_AF-A0A958E3S2-F1
#
_entry.id   AF-A0A958E3S2-F1
#
_cell.length_a   1.000
_cell.length_b   1.000
_cell.length_c   1.000
_cell.angle_alpha   90.00
_cell.angle_beta   90.00
_cell.angle_gamma   90.00
#
_symmetry.space_group_name_H-M   'P 1'
#
loop_
_entity.id
_entity.type
_entity.pdbx_description
1 polymer ?
#
loop_
_entity_poly.entity_id
_entity_poly.type
_entity_poly.pdbx_seq_one_letter_code
_entity_poly.pdbx_strand_id
1 'polypeptide(L)'
;DPNDRFFNFSDEATFVDMETNEELKTQPFLIRENYRQMVDSFYETLKSECHNMQVDFQNVLTTDQFDQPLMRYLLKRKRLY
;
A
#
# COMPACT_ATOMS: atom_id res chain seq x y z
N ASP A 1 4.73 0.99 2.37
CA ASP A 1 5.52 2.23 2.54
C ASP A 1 4.87 3.37 1.73
N PRO A 2 4.98 4.67 2.08
CA PRO A 2 4.62 5.76 1.18
C PRO A 2 5.26 5.68 -0.21
N ASN A 3 6.51 5.21 -0.31
CA ASN A 3 7.20 5.02 -1.58
C ASN A 3 6.52 3.94 -2.42
N ASP A 4 6.13 2.80 -1.83
CA ASP A 4 5.35 1.77 -2.53
C ASP A 4 3.94 2.28 -2.90
N ARG A 5 3.35 3.14 -2.07
CA ARG A 5 1.99 3.65 -2.30
C ARG A 5 1.94 4.68 -3.42
N PHE A 6 2.89 5.61 -3.45
CA PHE A 6 2.86 6.79 -4.32
C PHE A 6 3.86 6.73 -5.46
N PHE A 7 4.90 5.89 -5.36
CA PHE A 7 5.94 5.70 -6.37
C PHE A 7 6.58 7.02 -6.85
N ASN A 8 6.84 7.93 -5.90
CA ASN A 8 7.34 9.28 -6.16
C ASN A 8 8.87 9.34 -6.33
N PHE A 9 9.44 8.42 -7.11
CA PHE A 9 10.85 8.45 -7.46
C PHE A 9 11.08 9.42 -8.63
N SER A 10 12.02 10.37 -8.48
CA SER A 10 12.31 11.44 -9.44
C SER A 10 13.40 11.08 -10.45
N ASP A 11 14.45 10.41 -9.99
CA ASP A 11 15.68 10.18 -10.75
C ASP A 11 15.75 8.75 -11.30
N GLU A 12 16.68 8.51 -12.22
CA GLU A 12 16.98 7.16 -12.70
C GLU A 12 17.36 6.28 -11.51
N ALA A 13 16.60 5.21 -11.29
CA ALA A 13 16.70 4.39 -10.09
C ALA A 13 16.90 2.92 -10.48
N THR A 14 17.75 2.25 -9.70
CA THR A 14 17.82 0.79 -9.71
C THR A 14 16.94 0.32 -8.56
N PHE A 15 15.82 -0.32 -8.89
CA PHE A 15 15.00 -0.98 -7.88
C PHE A 15 15.63 -2.32 -7.57
N VAL A 16 15.84 -2.59 -6.29
CA VAL A 16 16.32 -3.88 -5.79
C VAL A 16 15.17 -4.54 -5.06
N ASP A 17 14.75 -5.70 -5.54
CA ASP A 17 13.76 -6.51 -4.86
C ASP A 17 14.38 -7.10 -3.57
N MET A 18 13.77 -6.85 -2.41
CA MET A 18 14.33 -7.29 -1.13
C MET A 18 14.13 -8.80 -0.91
N GLU A 19 13.14 -9.38 -1.59
CA GLU A 19 12.78 -10.79 -1.47
C GLU A 19 13.68 -11.69 -2.32
N THR A 20 14.10 -11.22 -3.50
CA THR A 20 14.86 -12.02 -4.49
C THR A 20 16.26 -11.48 -4.81
N ASN A 21 16.56 -10.23 -4.47
CA ASN A 21 17.72 -9.45 -4.94
C ASN A 21 17.76 -9.18 -6.45
N GLU A 22 16.62 -9.26 -7.15
CA GLU A 22 16.55 -8.84 -8.55
C GLU A 22 16.71 -7.31 -8.68
N GLU A 23 17.51 -6.88 -9.67
CA GLU A 23 17.76 -5.47 -9.96
C GLU A 23 17.04 -5.04 -11.24
N LEU A 24 16.23 -4.00 -11.14
CA LEU A 24 15.55 -3.38 -12.26
C LEU A 24 16.01 -1.93 -12.43
N LYS A 25 16.79 -1.67 -13.49
CA LYS A 25 17.11 -0.31 -13.92
C LYS A 25 15.96 0.26 -14.74
N THR A 26 15.40 1.37 -14.29
CA THR A 26 14.28 2.01 -14.98
C THR A 26 14.27 3.52 -14.75
N GLN A 27 13.51 4.21 -15.58
CA GLN A 27 13.16 5.62 -15.40
C GLN A 27 11.79 5.67 -14.71
N PRO A 28 11.73 5.94 -13.39
CA PRO A 28 10.51 5.73 -12.61
C PRO A 28 9.32 6.56 -13.10
N PHE A 29 9.58 7.74 -13.68
CA PHE A 29 8.52 8.60 -14.19
C PHE A 29 7.71 7.95 -15.33
N LEU A 30 8.32 7.10 -16.16
CA LEU A 30 7.65 6.43 -17.28
C LEU A 30 6.65 5.36 -16.81
N ILE A 31 6.95 4.70 -15.69
CA ILE A 31 6.15 3.57 -15.19
C ILE A 31 5.22 3.95 -14.03
N ARG A 32 5.36 5.17 -13.49
CA ARG A 32 4.66 5.62 -12.28
C ARG A 32 3.15 5.42 -12.35
N GLU A 33 2.52 5.82 -13.45
CA GLU A 33 1.06 5.70 -13.58
C GLU A 33 0.62 4.24 -13.62
N ASN A 34 1.26 3.41 -14.45
CA ASN A 34 0.96 1.99 -14.56
C ASN A 34 1.18 1.26 -13.22
N TYR A 35 2.28 1.58 -12.53
CA TYR A 35 2.56 1.01 -11.22
C TYR A 35 1.49 1.38 -10.18
N ARG A 36 1.10 2.66 -10.12
CA ARG A 36 0.04 3.11 -9.21
C ARG A 36 -1.29 2.42 -9.49
N GLN A 37 -1.67 2.26 -10.76
CA GLN A 37 -2.87 1.53 -11.15
C GLN A 37 -2.81 0.06 -10.71
N MET A 38 -1.67 -0.60 -10.93
CA MET A 38 -1.45 -1.98 -10.48
C MET A 38 -1.59 -2.10 -8.96
N VAL A 39 -0.94 -1.23 -8.19
CA VAL A 39 -1.00 -1.22 -6.72
C VAL A 39 -2.42 -0.92 -6.22
N ASP A 40 -3.15 0.01 -6.83
CA ASP A 40 -4.54 0.29 -6.48
C ASP A 40 -5.44 -0.92 -6.73
N SER A 41 -5.30 -1.59 -7.87
CA SER A 41 -6.05 -2.82 -8.18
C SER A 41 -5.75 -3.96 -7.19
N PHE A 42 -4.50 -4.06 -6.74
CA PHE A 42 -4.08 -5.03 -5.74
C PHE A 42 -4.76 -4.77 -4.39
N TYR A 43 -4.81 -3.51 -3.94
CA TYR A 43 -5.49 -3.16 -2.70
C TYR A 43 -7.00 -3.37 -2.77
N GLU A 44 -7.66 -3.06 -3.88
CA GLU A 44 -9.09 -3.35 -4.03
C GLU A 44 -9.36 -4.86 -4.02
N THR A 45 -8.49 -5.66 -4.62
CA THR A 45 -8.57 -7.13 -4.53
C THR A 45 -8.46 -7.59 -3.08
N LEU A 46 -7.43 -7.16 -2.35
CA LEU A 46 -7.25 -7.50 -0.93
C LEU A 46 -8.45 -7.11 -0.08
N LYS A 47 -8.98 -5.89 -0.29
CA LYS A 47 -10.15 -5.39 0.43
C LYS A 47 -11.39 -6.23 0.15
N SER A 48 -11.59 -6.64 -1.10
CA SER A 48 -12.68 -7.54 -1.50
C SER A 48 -12.55 -8.91 -0.82
N GLU A 49 -11.36 -9.51 -0.85
CA GLU A 49 -11.10 -10.80 -0.20
C GLU A 49 -11.28 -10.73 1.32
N CYS A 50 -10.77 -9.69 1.97
CA CYS A 50 -11.00 -9.46 3.39
C CYS A 50 -12.50 -9.34 3.70
N HIS A 51 -13.27 -8.61 2.88
CA HIS A 51 -14.70 -8.48 3.05
C HIS A 51 -15.41 -9.84 2.97
N ASN A 52 -15.06 -10.67 1.98
CA ASN A 52 -15.60 -12.02 1.82
C ASN A 52 -15.30 -12.92 3.02
N MET A 53 -14.15 -12.73 3.67
CA MET A 53 -13.74 -13.45 4.88
C MET A 53 -14.27 -12.84 6.19
N GLN A 54 -15.08 -11.77 6.13
CA GLN A 54 -15.52 -10.99 7.30
C GLN A 54 -14.35 -10.42 8.12
N VAL A 55 -13.24 -10.14 7.46
CA VAL A 55 -12.05 -9.50 8.04
C VAL A 55 -12.08 -8.01 7.72
N ASP A 56 -11.88 -7.20 8.75
CA ASP A 56 -11.80 -5.75 8.59
C ASP A 56 -10.48 -5.33 7.93
N PHE A 57 -10.57 -4.75 6.75
CA PHE A 57 -9.43 -4.16 6.05
C PHE A 57 -9.22 -2.69 6.44
N GLN A 58 -7.97 -2.31 6.69
CA GLN A 58 -7.53 -0.93 6.87
C GLN A 58 -6.19 -0.74 6.16
N ASN A 59 -6.13 0.24 5.25
CA ASN A 59 -4.88 0.67 4.64
C ASN A 59 -4.24 1.76 5.50
N VAL A 60 -2.95 1.61 5.82
CA VAL A 60 -2.18 2.52 6.67
C VAL A 60 -0.80 2.72 6.05
N LEU A 61 -0.26 3.92 6.15
CA LEU A 61 1.12 4.17 5.76
C LEU A 61 2.05 3.83 6.93
N THR A 62 3.27 3.39 6.62
CA THR A 62 4.30 3.16 7.65
C THR A 62 4.73 4.45 8.36
N THR A 63 4.42 5.60 7.76
CA THR A 63 4.62 6.93 8.35
C THR A 63 3.45 7.39 9.22
N ASP A 64 2.32 6.68 9.23
CA ASP A 64 1.21 7.03 10.10
C ASP A 64 1.62 6.81 11.56
N GLN A 65 1.29 7.77 12.43
CA GLN A 65 1.42 7.56 13.87
C GLN A 65 0.50 6.42 14.30
N PHE A 66 1.03 5.47 15.07
CA PHE A 66 0.37 4.21 15.41
C PHE A 66 -0.99 4.37 16.14
N ASP A 67 -1.14 5.44 16.91
CA ASP A 67 -2.36 5.79 17.62
C ASP A 67 -3.54 6.03 16.66
N GLN A 68 -3.30 6.59 15.47
CA GLN A 68 -4.34 6.88 14.48
C GLN A 68 -5.06 5.62 13.97
N PRO A 69 -4.40 4.60 13.41
CA PRO A 69 -5.07 3.38 12.97
C PRO A 69 -5.69 2.60 14.14
N LEU A 70 -5.05 2.61 15.32
CA LEU A 70 -5.62 1.99 16.51
C LEU A 70 -6.93 2.68 16.93
N MET A 71 -6.98 4.01 16.94
CA MET A 71 -8.21 4.75 17.25
C MET A 71 -9.31 4.51 16.22
N ARG A 72 -8.99 4.52 14.93
CA ARG A 72 -9.96 4.19 13.86
C ARG A 72 -10.57 2.80 14.09
N TYR A 73 -9.74 1.83 14.44
CA TYR A 73 -10.17 0.48 14.75
C TYR A 73 -11.12 0.42 15.96
N LEU A 74 -10.73 1.02 17.09
CA LEU A 74 -11.55 1.02 18.32
C LEU A 74 -12.89 1.75 18.14
N LEU A 75 -12.89 2.91 17.46
CA LEU A 75 -14.10 3.67 17.16
C LEU A 75 -15.07 2.90 16.26
N LYS A 76 -14.54 2.16 15.27
CA LYS A 76 -15.36 1.31 14.41
C LYS A 76 -16.06 0.22 15.22
N ARG A 77 -15.36 -0.46 16.14
CA ARG A 77 -15.97 -1.49 16.99
C ARG A 77 -17.01 -0.93 17.93
N LYS A 78 -16.77 0.22 18.56
CA LYS A 78 -17.76 0.92 19.41
C LYS A 78 -19.06 1.30 18.65
N ARG A 79 -19.01 1.44 17.33
CA ARG A 79 -20.21 1.72 16.52
C ARG A 79 -20.98 0.47 16.13
N LEU A 80 -20.29 -0.67 16.05
CA LEU A 80 -20.85 -1.95 15.64
C LEU A 80 -21.36 -2.78 16.83
N TYR A 81 -20.86 -2.50 18.04
CA TYR A 81 -21.21 -3.12 19.33
C TYR A 81 -21.51 -2.05 20.37
#